data_AF-A0A1I6Z4M5-F1
#
_entry.id   AF-A0A1I6Z4M5-F1
#
_cell.length_a   1.000
_cell.length_b   1.000
_cell.length_c   1.000
_cell.angle_alpha   90.00
_cell.angle_beta   90.00
_cell.angle_gamma   90.00
#
_symmetry.space_group_name_H-M   'P 1'
#
loop_
_entity.id
_entity.type
_entity.pdbx_description
1 polymer ?
#
loop_
_entity_poly.entity_id
_entity_poly.type
_entity_poly.pdbx_seq_one_letter_code
_entity_poly.pdbx_strand_id
1 'polypeptide(L)'
;MSYHDIDKEIAHLELVFGKISTNDRIPLTYWRNRLAMFPKTLLMPSQRARLARLEAALRSLEQSARALETEPPMRATGTQR
;
A
#
# COMPACT_ATOMS: atom_id res chain seq x y z
N MET A 1 9.27 -18.84 -10.28
CA MET A 1 7.90 -18.61 -9.78
C MET A 1 6.93 -19.10 -10.82
N SER A 2 6.03 -20.03 -10.47
CA SER A 2 4.98 -20.47 -11.38
C SER A 2 3.87 -19.42 -11.44
N TYR A 3 3.16 -19.33 -12.57
CA TYR A 3 2.02 -18.40 -12.74
C TYR A 3 0.95 -18.60 -11.65
N HIS A 4 0.78 -19.84 -11.19
CA HIS A 4 -0.17 -20.16 -10.13
C HIS A 4 0.22 -19.57 -8.76
N ASP A 5 1.52 -19.40 -8.52
CA ASP A 5 2.01 -18.74 -7.30
C ASP A 5 1.77 -17.24 -7.36
N ILE A 6 1.86 -16.64 -8.55
CA ILE A 6 1.59 -15.21 -8.77
C ILE A 6 0.12 -14.89 -8.47
N ASP A 7 -0.83 -15.67 -8.99
CA ASP A 7 -2.26 -15.43 -8.71
C ASP A 7 -2.59 -15.62 -7.23
N LYS A 8 -1.98 -16.60 -6.56
CA LYS A 8 -2.12 -16.80 -5.12
C LYS A 8 -1.56 -15.62 -4.33
N GLU A 9 -0.37 -15.14 -4.70
CA GLU A 9 0.22 -13.97 -4.07
C GLU A 9 -0.62 -12.71 -4.31
N ILE A 10 -1.14 -12.49 -5.52
CA ILE A 10 -2.03 -11.36 -5.82
C ILE A 10 -3.31 -11.45 -4.98
N ALA A 11 -3.95 -12.62 -4.91
CA ALA A 11 -5.14 -12.81 -4.10
C ALA A 11 -4.86 -12.63 -2.59
N HIS A 12 -3.69 -13.07 -2.13
CA HIS A 12 -3.25 -12.84 -0.76
C HIS A 12 -3.05 -11.34 -0.49
N LEU A 13 -2.41 -10.62 -1.41
CA LEU A 13 -2.25 -9.16 -1.32
C LEU A 13 -3.59 -8.45 -1.32
N GLU A 14 -4.56 -8.84 -2.16
CA GLU A 14 -5.91 -8.27 -2.14
C GLU A 14 -6.59 -8.44 -0.77
N LEU A 15 -6.48 -9.62 -0.15
CA LEU A 15 -7.05 -9.89 1.18
C LEU A 15 -6.32 -9.11 2.28
N VAL A 16 -4.99 -9.09 2.22
CA VAL A 16 -4.17 -8.39 3.22
C VAL A 16 -4.39 -6.89 3.12
N PHE A 17 -4.39 -6.30 1.92
CA PHE A 17 -4.70 -4.88 1.73
C PHE A 17 -6.09 -4.48 2.22
N GLY A 18 -7.07 -5.37 2.15
CA GLY A 18 -8.38 -5.14 2.78
C GLY A 18 -8.35 -5.10 4.32
N LYS A 19 -7.26 -5.59 4.93
CA LYS A 19 -7.02 -5.62 6.38
C LYS A 19 -5.90 -4.68 6.84
N ILE A 20 -5.03 -4.22 5.94
CA ILE A 20 -3.99 -3.23 6.25
C ILE A 20 -4.71 -1.95 6.66
N SER A 21 -4.58 -1.61 7.93
CA SER A 21 -4.90 -0.27 8.43
C SER A 21 -3.65 0.59 8.40
N THR A 22 -3.76 1.92 8.40
CA THR A 22 -2.62 2.85 8.48
C THR A 22 -1.72 2.62 9.71
N ASN A 23 -2.17 1.81 10.67
CA ASN A 23 -1.44 1.42 11.89
C ASN A 23 -0.82 0.01 11.83
N ASP A 24 -0.71 -0.59 10.64
CA ASP A 24 -0.15 -1.93 10.49
C ASP A 24 1.36 -1.96 10.77
N ARG A 25 1.87 -3.13 11.18
CA ARG A 25 3.29 -3.30 11.57
C ARG A 25 4.24 -3.25 10.38
N ILE A 26 3.73 -3.40 9.17
CA ILE A 26 4.53 -3.50 7.96
C ILE A 26 4.46 -2.16 7.21
N PRO A 27 5.60 -1.47 7.01
CA PRO A 27 5.60 -0.16 6.34
C PRO A 27 5.12 -0.29 4.89
N LEU A 28 4.39 0.72 4.42
CA LEU A 28 3.88 0.79 3.04
C LEU A 28 4.99 0.64 1.98
N THR A 29 6.20 1.08 2.32
CA THR A 29 7.41 0.92 1.51
C THR A 29 7.76 -0.55 1.23
N TYR A 30 7.52 -1.45 2.20
CA TYR A 30 7.73 -2.88 2.01
C TYR A 30 6.75 -3.45 0.99
N TRP A 31 5.47 -3.08 1.09
CA TRP A 31 4.44 -3.51 0.13
C TRP A 31 4.74 -3.01 -1.29
N ARG A 32 5.20 -1.77 -1.42
CA ARG A 32 5.65 -1.21 -2.70
C ARG A 32 6.80 -2.01 -3.31
N ASN A 33 7.78 -2.39 -2.49
CA ASN A 33 8.92 -3.19 -2.96
C ASN A 33 8.51 -4.62 -3.33
N ARG A 34 7.57 -5.22 -2.58
CA ARG A 34 7.00 -6.53 -2.89
C ARG A 34 6.21 -6.51 -4.21
N LEU A 35 5.43 -5.46 -4.47
CA LEU A 35 4.76 -5.28 -5.77
C LEU A 35 5.77 -5.11 -6.92
N ALA A 36 6.89 -4.43 -6.68
CA ALA A 36 7.95 -4.24 -7.67
C ALA A 36 8.75 -5.53 -7.97
N MET A 37 8.75 -6.51 -7.06
CA MET A 37 9.37 -7.82 -7.29
C MET A 37 8.64 -8.67 -8.34
N PHE A 38 7.38 -8.37 -8.66
CA PHE A 38 6.66 -9.11 -9.70
C PHE A 38 7.17 -8.72 -11.10
N PRO A 39 7.70 -9.68 -11.88
CA PRO A 39 8.18 -9.40 -13.23
C PRO A 39 7.00 -9.05 -14.13
N LYS A 40 6.84 -7.76 -14.45
CA LYS A 40 5.74 -7.23 -15.28
C LYS A 40 5.66 -7.86 -16.67
N THR A 41 6.75 -8.43 -17.16
CA THR A 41 6.87 -9.17 -18.42
C THR A 41 6.26 -10.57 -18.36
N LEU A 42 6.16 -11.16 -17.16
CA LEU A 42 5.57 -12.48 -16.93
C LEU A 42 4.09 -12.40 -16.56
N LEU A 43 3.53 -11.21 -16.32
CA LEU A 43 2.16 -11.07 -15.86
C LEU A 43 1.17 -11.07 -17.03
N MET A 44 0.11 -11.86 -16.89
CA MET A 44 -1.04 -11.79 -17.79
C MET A 44 -1.74 -10.42 -17.70
N PRO A 45 -2.43 -9.96 -18.75
CA PRO A 45 -3.16 -8.69 -18.72
C PRO A 45 -4.15 -8.58 -17.55
N SER A 46 -4.80 -9.68 -17.19
CA SER A 46 -5.69 -9.77 -16.02
C SER A 46 -4.95 -9.53 -14.71
N GLN A 47 -3.80 -10.18 -14.52
CA GLN A 47 -2.94 -10.00 -13.34
C GLN A 47 -2.39 -8.57 -13.26
N ARG A 48 -1.99 -7.96 -14.40
CA ARG A 48 -1.58 -6.55 -14.46
C ARG A 48 -2.68 -5.60 -14.02
N ALA A 49 -3.92 -5.84 -14.45
CA ALA A 49 -5.06 -5.02 -14.04
C ALA A 49 -5.30 -5.10 -12.53
N ARG A 50 -5.18 -6.29 -11.93
CA ARG A 50 -5.29 -6.50 -10.47
C ARG A 50 -4.15 -5.82 -9.71
N LEU A 51 -2.91 -5.99 -10.18
CA LEU A 51 -1.74 -5.33 -9.60
C LEU A 51 -1.86 -3.80 -9.65
N ALA A 52 -2.36 -3.24 -10.76
CA ALA A 52 -2.59 -1.81 -10.89
C ALA A 52 -3.62 -1.27 -9.89
N ARG A 53 -4.67 -2.05 -9.57
CA ARG A 53 -5.62 -1.70 -8.51
C ARG A 53 -4.96 -1.70 -7.12
N LEU A 54 -4.12 -2.68 -6.84
CA LEU A 54 -3.34 -2.74 -5.60
C LEU A 54 -2.36 -1.56 -5.48
N GLU A 55 -1.63 -1.23 -6.55
CA GLU A 55 -0.74 -0.05 -6.59
C GLU A 55 -1.52 1.26 -6.37
N ALA A 56 -2.73 1.39 -6.92
CA ALA A 56 -3.59 2.55 -6.70
C ALA A 56 -4.08 2.65 -5.24
N ALA A 57 -4.53 1.53 -4.67
CA ALA A 57 -4.93 1.45 -3.26
C ALA A 57 -3.76 1.77 -2.32
N LEU A 58 -2.57 1.23 -2.60
CA LEU A 58 -1.35 1.52 -1.84
C LEU A 58 -1.02 3.01 -1.86
N ARG A 59 -1.06 3.66 -3.04
CA ARG A 59 -0.82 5.11 -3.15
C ARG A 59 -1.83 5.93 -2.38
N SER A 60 -3.11 5.55 -2.41
CA SER A 60 -4.13 6.22 -1.61
C SER A 60 -3.85 6.07 -0.11
N LEU A 61 -3.43 4.87 0.32
CA LEU A 61 -3.09 4.59 1.70
C LEU A 61 -1.83 5.35 2.14
N GLU A 62 -0.81 5.46 1.29
CA GLU A 62 0.40 6.26 1.53
C GLU A 62 0.05 7.76 1.65
N GLN A 63 -0.86 8.26 0.82
CA GLN A 63 -1.35 9.64 0.92
C GLN A 63 -2.12 9.88 2.22
N SER A 64 -3.00 8.95 2.62
CA SER A 64 -3.72 9.03 3.90
C SER A 64 -2.79 8.92 5.10
N ALA A 65 -1.81 8.00 5.06
CA ALA A 65 -0.78 7.88 6.09
C ALA A 65 0.02 9.18 6.22
N ARG A 66 0.45 9.75 5.09
CA ARG A 66 1.18 11.01 5.08
C ARG A 66 0.34 12.18 5.59
N ALA A 67 -0.95 12.21 5.27
CA ALA A 67 -1.88 13.23 5.75
C ALA A 67 -2.02 13.18 7.29
N LEU A 68 -2.07 11.98 7.87
CA LEU A 68 -2.08 11.79 9.34
C LEU A 68 -0.75 12.24 9.97
N GLU A 69 0.40 12.04 9.31
CA GLU A 69 1.70 12.53 9.78
C GLU A 69 1.88 14.05 9.62
N THR A 70 1.05 14.71 8.80
CA THR A 70 1.12 16.16 8.55
C THR A 70 0.07 16.97 9.31
N GLU A 71 -0.68 16.37 10.24
CA GLU A 71 -1.36 17.16 11.26
C GLU A 71 -0.28 17.82 12.14
N PRO A 72 -0.07 19.14 12.04
CA PRO A 72 0.86 19.82 12.93
C PRO A 72 0.27 19.68 14.33
N PRO A 73 1.08 19.37 15.37
CA PRO A 73 0.58 19.43 16.72
C PRO A 73 0.02 20.81 16.94
N MET A 74 -1.29 20.86 17.08
CA MET A 74 -2.07 21.99 17.52
C MET A 74 -1.32 22.59 18.70
N ARG A 75 -0.58 23.68 18.46
CA ARG A 75 -0.01 24.50 19.53
C ARG A 75 -1.16 25.21 20.20
N ALA A 76 -1.88 24.48 21.04
CA ALA A 76 -2.61 25.05 22.14
C ALA A 76 -1.59 25.70 23.09
N THR A 77 -1.98 26.85 23.63
CA THR A 77 -1.33 27.66 24.67
C THR A 77 -0.09 28.47 24.30
N GLY A 78 -0.30 29.79 24.33
CA GLY A 78 0.73 30.82 24.31
C GLY A 78 0.09 32.20 24.43
N THR A 79 -0.66 32.44 25.51
CA THR A 79 -1.09 33.77 25.95
C THR A 79 0.11 34.70 25.94
N GLN A 80 0.17 35.64 24.99
CA GLN A 80 1.13 36.74 25.05
C GLN A 80 0.37 38.00 25.46
N ARG A 81 0.86 38.57 26.56
CA ARG A 81 0.38 39.72 27.32
C ARG A 81 0.34 41.00 26.49
#